data_AF-A0A395LGF9-F1
#
_entry.id   AF-A0A395LGF9-F1
#
_cell.length_a   1.000
_cell.length_b   1.000
_cell.length_c   1.000
_cell.angle_alpha   90.00
_cell.angle_beta   90.00
_cell.angle_gamma   90.00
#
_symmetry.space_group_name_H-M   'P 1'
#
loop_
_entity.id
_entity.type
_entity.pdbx_description
1 polymer ?
#
loop_
_entity_poly.entity_id
_entity_poly.type
_entity_poly.pdbx_seq_one_letter_code
_entity_poly.pdbx_strand_id
1 'polypeptide(L)'
;MPHRTILALALAAATGLFATFAHASSGDAWEEFRADVSEKCIAAAPSLDKPVVVVDPFGSESFGLALVSGKPKGAENAVTQICVYDKQKKTVEIGGELAGDTVTVVAPPADK
;
A
#
# COMPACT_ATOMS: atom_id res chain seq x y z
N MET A 1 26.44 -15.39 -56.61
CA MET A 1 25.03 -15.32 -56.13
C MET A 1 24.70 -16.66 -55.46
N PRO A 2 24.96 -16.80 -54.14
CA PRO A 2 23.88 -17.13 -53.19
C PRO A 2 24.16 -16.59 -51.77
N HIS A 3 24.69 -15.37 -51.62
CA HIS A 3 24.94 -14.75 -50.30
C HIS A 3 23.77 -13.92 -49.77
N ARG A 4 22.70 -13.76 -50.56
CA ARG A 4 21.57 -12.86 -50.21
C ARG A 4 20.51 -13.52 -49.31
N THR A 5 20.57 -14.83 -49.12
CA THR A 5 19.59 -15.60 -48.32
C THR A 5 20.03 -15.86 -46.88
N ILE A 6 21.27 -15.55 -46.50
CA ILE A 6 21.78 -15.76 -45.13
C ILE A 6 21.55 -14.53 -44.23
N LEU A 7 21.36 -13.34 -44.80
CA LEU A 7 21.13 -12.11 -44.02
C LEU A 7 19.72 -11.99 -43.43
N ALA A 8 18.75 -12.80 -43.85
CA ALA A 8 17.37 -12.70 -43.37
C ALA A 8 17.12 -13.39 -42.02
N LEU A 9 18.06 -14.23 -41.54
CA LEU A 9 17.87 -15.00 -40.31
C LEU A 9 18.56 -14.40 -39.07
N ALA A 10 19.30 -13.30 -39.21
CA ALA A 10 20.08 -12.72 -38.12
C ALA A 10 19.35 -11.59 -37.36
N LEU A 11 18.20 -11.11 -37.84
CA LEU A 11 17.52 -9.93 -37.26
C LEU A 11 16.36 -10.28 -36.30
N ALA A 12 16.09 -11.56 -36.03
CA ALA A 12 14.99 -11.99 -35.17
C ALA A 12 15.38 -12.25 -33.70
N ALA A 13 16.64 -12.06 -33.31
CA ALA A 13 17.16 -12.53 -32.01
C ALA A 13 17.43 -11.45 -30.95
N ALA A 14 17.03 -10.18 -31.17
CA ALA A 14 17.47 -9.06 -30.33
C ALA A 14 16.41 -8.48 -29.37
N THR A 15 15.18 -9.00 -29.31
CA THR A 15 14.09 -8.39 -28.50
C THR A 15 13.72 -9.14 -27.22
N GLY A 16 14.49 -10.15 -26.81
CA GLY A 16 14.08 -11.11 -25.78
C GLY A 16 14.57 -10.88 -24.34
N LEU A 17 15.23 -9.77 -24.00
CA LEU A 17 15.76 -9.55 -22.64
C LEU A 17 15.36 -8.20 -22.05
N PHE A 18 14.06 -7.90 -22.02
CA PHE A 18 13.53 -7.17 -20.87
C PHE A 18 13.17 -8.21 -19.82
N ALA A 19 14.20 -8.77 -19.17
CA ALA A 19 14.02 -9.41 -17.89
C ALA A 19 13.51 -8.30 -16.98
N THR A 20 12.18 -8.20 -16.83
CA THR A 20 11.60 -7.48 -15.72
C THR A 20 12.24 -8.12 -14.50
N PHE A 21 13.12 -7.38 -13.83
CA PHE A 21 13.53 -7.73 -12.49
C PHE A 21 12.24 -7.71 -11.69
N ALA A 22 11.59 -8.86 -11.58
CA ALA A 22 10.69 -9.14 -10.50
C ALA A 22 11.58 -9.09 -9.26
N HIS A 23 11.81 -7.87 -8.75
CA HIS A 23 12.21 -7.68 -7.38
C HIS A 23 11.08 -8.36 -6.60
N ALA A 24 11.31 -9.62 -6.23
CA ALA A 24 10.63 -10.19 -5.09
C ALA A 24 10.84 -9.15 -4.01
N SER A 25 9.76 -8.42 -3.69
CA SER A 25 9.85 -7.29 -2.77
C SER A 25 10.51 -7.83 -1.51
N SER A 26 11.72 -7.37 -1.24
CA SER A 26 12.51 -7.80 -0.10
C SER A 26 11.78 -7.37 1.17
N GLY A 27 12.12 -7.97 2.32
CA GLY A 27 11.51 -7.59 3.60
C GLY A 27 11.51 -6.07 3.83
N ASP A 28 12.63 -5.43 3.48
CA ASP A 28 12.83 -3.98 3.59
C ASP A 28 11.83 -3.17 2.75
N ALA A 29 11.58 -3.57 1.50
CA ALA A 29 10.63 -2.87 0.63
C ALA A 29 9.18 -3.00 1.14
N TRP A 30 8.84 -4.11 1.79
CA TRP A 30 7.54 -4.27 2.44
C TRP A 30 7.43 -3.47 3.74
N GLU A 31 8.53 -3.26 4.46
CA GLU A 31 8.55 -2.40 5.65
C GLU A 31 8.37 -0.93 5.28
N GLU A 32 9.14 -0.43 4.29
CA GLU A 32 9.00 0.93 3.77
C GLU A 32 7.58 1.19 3.24
N PHE A 33 7.00 0.23 2.53
CA PHE A 33 5.62 0.33 2.05
C PHE A 33 4.62 0.49 3.21
N ARG A 34 4.73 -0.34 4.25
CA ARG A 34 3.82 -0.28 5.40
C ARG A 34 4.01 1.02 6.19
N ALA A 35 5.24 1.51 6.30
CA ALA A 35 5.55 2.79 6.92
C ALA A 35 4.92 3.96 6.15
N ASP A 36 5.04 3.98 4.81
CA ASP A 36 4.45 5.03 3.97
C ASP A 36 2.92 5.03 4.04
N VAL A 37 2.28 3.84 4.02
CA VAL A 37 0.83 3.72 4.23
C VAL A 37 0.43 4.24 5.62
N SER A 38 1.13 3.80 6.66
CA SER A 38 0.89 4.22 8.06
C SER A 38 0.92 5.75 8.20
N GLU A 39 2.01 6.38 7.75
CA GLU A 39 2.21 7.82 7.85
C GLU A 39 1.10 8.61 7.15
N LYS A 40 0.82 8.25 5.89
CA LYS A 40 -0.17 8.97 5.09
C LYS A 40 -1.59 8.77 5.58
N CYS A 41 -1.92 7.58 6.09
CA CYS A 41 -3.23 7.30 6.69
C CYS A 41 -3.45 8.10 7.97
N ILE A 42 -2.43 8.23 8.83
CA ILE A 42 -2.50 9.08 10.03
C ILE A 42 -2.70 10.55 9.63
N ALA A 43 -1.91 11.03 8.67
CA ALA A 43 -1.99 12.42 8.19
C ALA A 43 -3.36 12.77 7.60
N ALA A 44 -4.03 11.79 6.96
CA ALA A 44 -5.35 11.96 6.38
C ALA A 44 -6.51 11.91 7.40
N ALA A 45 -6.25 11.59 8.67
CA ALA A 45 -7.26 11.50 9.73
C ALA A 45 -7.11 12.59 10.83
N PRO A 46 -7.06 13.89 10.49
CA PRO A 46 -6.80 14.96 11.47
C PRO A 46 -7.93 15.19 12.48
N SER A 47 -9.11 14.61 12.23
CA SER A 47 -10.26 14.65 13.13
C SER A 47 -10.11 13.73 14.34
N LEU A 48 -9.22 12.74 14.26
CA LEU A 48 -8.98 11.77 15.34
C LEU A 48 -7.85 12.25 16.26
N ASP A 49 -8.08 12.17 17.56
CA ASP A 49 -7.06 12.34 18.58
C ASP A 49 -6.31 11.03 18.79
N LYS A 50 -4.97 11.11 18.74
CA LYS A 50 -4.03 9.98 18.90
C LYS A 50 -4.44 8.75 18.07
N PRO A 51 -4.54 8.88 16.73
CA PRO A 51 -4.94 7.78 15.88
C PRO A 51 -3.94 6.62 15.98
N VAL A 52 -4.48 5.41 16.07
CA VAL A 52 -3.76 4.15 15.90
C VAL A 52 -4.06 3.63 14.52
N VAL A 53 -3.03 3.21 13.79
CA VAL A 53 -3.17 2.64 12.45
C VAL A 53 -2.76 1.17 12.44
N VAL A 54 -3.59 0.35 11.81
CA VAL A 54 -3.32 -1.07 11.57
C VAL A 54 -3.26 -1.27 10.07
N VAL A 55 -2.05 -1.47 9.56
CA VAL A 55 -1.80 -1.61 8.12
C VAL A 55 -1.98 -3.07 7.72
N ASP A 56 -2.71 -3.30 6.64
CA ASP A 56 -2.72 -4.59 5.95
C ASP A 56 -1.29 -4.87 5.45
N PRO A 57 -0.64 -5.95 5.89
CA PRO A 57 0.77 -6.20 5.63
C PRO A 57 1.12 -6.31 4.14
N PHE A 58 0.14 -6.62 3.29
CA PHE A 58 0.32 -6.77 1.84
C PHE A 58 -0.48 -5.73 1.05
N GLY A 59 -1.65 -5.36 1.57
CA GLY A 59 -2.65 -4.59 0.85
C GLY A 59 -3.23 -5.40 -0.33
N SER A 60 -3.67 -4.69 -1.36
CA SER A 60 -4.16 -5.27 -2.62
C SER A 60 -3.17 -5.02 -3.77
N GLU A 61 -3.50 -5.50 -4.97
CA GLU A 61 -2.70 -5.27 -6.17
C GLU A 61 -2.40 -3.78 -6.40
N SER A 62 -3.41 -2.92 -6.23
CA SER A 62 -3.30 -1.49 -6.55
C SER A 62 -3.24 -0.58 -5.32
N PHE A 63 -3.60 -1.08 -4.14
CA PHE A 63 -3.80 -0.24 -2.96
C PHE A 63 -3.09 -0.76 -1.72
N GLY A 64 -2.59 0.14 -0.89
CA GLY A 64 -2.36 -0.12 0.54
C GLY A 64 -3.65 0.09 1.31
N LEU A 65 -3.92 -0.77 2.28
CA LEU A 65 -5.14 -0.71 3.08
C LEU A 65 -4.74 -0.60 4.54
N ALA A 66 -5.44 0.24 5.29
CA ALA A 66 -5.24 0.33 6.73
C ALA A 66 -6.54 0.69 7.44
N LEU A 67 -6.63 0.30 8.70
CA LEU A 67 -7.67 0.75 9.61
C LEU A 67 -7.08 1.81 10.54
N VAL A 68 -7.69 2.99 10.56
CA VAL A 68 -7.30 4.10 11.42
C VAL A 68 -8.35 4.24 12.51
N SER A 69 -7.98 3.95 13.74
CA SER A 69 -8.86 4.00 14.89
C SER A 69 -8.45 5.13 15.82
N GLY A 70 -9.41 5.86 16.36
CA GLY A 70 -9.11 6.94 17.29
C GLY A 70 -10.37 7.59 17.81
N LYS A 71 -10.20 8.51 18.74
CA LYS A 71 -11.32 9.27 19.31
C LYS A 71 -11.52 10.54 18.49
N PRO A 72 -12.67 10.78 17.86
CA PRO A 72 -12.93 12.06 17.20
C PRO A 72 -12.88 13.21 18.21
N LYS A 73 -12.37 14.36 17.77
CA LYS A 73 -12.32 15.57 18.59
C LYS A 73 -13.71 15.97 19.05
N GLY A 74 -13.94 15.93 20.37
CA GLY A 74 -15.22 16.29 20.99
C GLY A 74 -16.26 15.15 21.05
N ALA A 75 -15.95 13.95 20.56
CA ALA A 75 -16.76 12.76 20.80
C ALA A 75 -16.30 12.03 22.06
N GLU A 76 -17.10 11.12 22.60
CA GLU A 76 -16.71 10.27 23.73
C GLU A 76 -16.14 8.92 23.31
N ASN A 77 -16.68 8.37 22.22
CA ASN A 77 -16.38 7.03 21.72
C ASN A 77 -15.34 7.04 20.61
N ALA A 78 -14.53 5.98 20.55
CA ALA A 78 -13.62 5.77 19.43
C ALA A 78 -14.38 5.30 18.18
N VAL A 79 -13.88 5.71 17.02
CA VAL A 79 -14.35 5.27 15.71
C VAL A 79 -13.18 4.68 14.92
N THR A 80 -13.51 3.84 13.95
CA THR A 80 -12.56 3.30 12.97
C THR A 80 -12.89 3.82 11.59
N GLN A 81 -11.90 4.28 10.85
CA GLN A 81 -12.02 4.67 9.44
C GLN A 81 -11.15 3.75 8.59
N ILE A 82 -11.62 3.43 7.39
CA ILE A 82 -10.83 2.69 6.40
C ILE A 82 -9.97 3.70 5.64
N CYS A 83 -8.67 3.44 5.57
CA CYS A 83 -7.74 4.19 4.75
C CYS A 83 -7.35 3.37 3.52
N VAL A 84 -7.49 3.99 2.35
CA VAL A 84 -7.08 3.43 1.06
C VAL A 84 -5.97 4.28 0.47
N TYR A 85 -4.79 3.71 0.36
CA TYR A 85 -3.62 4.33 -0.24
C TYR A 85 -3.44 3.86 -1.69
N ASP A 86 -3.48 4.75 -2.66
CA ASP A 86 -3.24 4.45 -4.08
C ASP A 86 -1.74 4.30 -4.32
N LYS A 87 -1.29 3.09 -4.69
CA LYS A 87 0.15 2.80 -4.90
C LYS A 87 0.74 3.56 -6.08
N GLN A 88 -0.07 3.91 -7.08
CA GLN A 88 0.37 4.63 -8.28
C GLN A 88 0.41 6.14 -8.04
N LYS A 89 -0.66 6.69 -7.44
CA LYS A 89 -0.79 8.13 -7.21
C LYS A 89 -0.13 8.60 -5.92
N LYS A 90 0.18 7.69 -5.00
CA LYS A 90 0.75 7.99 -3.68
C LYS A 90 -0.15 8.89 -2.82
N THR A 91 -1.46 8.82 -3.07
CA THR A 91 -2.53 9.57 -2.39
C THR A 91 -3.34 8.66 -1.48
N VAL A 92 -4.00 9.24 -0.47
CA VAL A 92 -4.87 8.52 0.46
C VAL A 92 -6.30 9.01 0.35
N GLU A 93 -7.23 8.06 0.41
CA GLU A 93 -8.65 8.31 0.65
C GLU A 93 -9.06 7.70 2.00
N ILE A 94 -9.88 8.44 2.74
CA ILE A 94 -10.43 8.02 4.04
C ILE A 94 -11.93 7.78 3.88
N GLY A 95 -12.37 6.58 4.28
CA GLY A 95 -13.78 6.23 4.35
C GLY A 95 -14.48 6.84 5.57
N GLY A 96 -15.80 6.60 5.65
CA GLY A 96 -16.61 7.08 6.78
C GLY A 96 -16.25 6.43 8.13
N GLU A 97 -16.82 7.00 9.19
CA GLU A 97 -16.63 6.52 10.56
C GLU A 97 -17.45 5.25 10.81
N LEU A 98 -16.77 4.21 11.29
CA LEU A 98 -17.36 2.99 11.80
C LEU A 98 -17.34 3.04 13.32
N ALA A 99 -18.52 2.88 13.94
CA ALA A 99 -18.64 2.88 15.38
C ALA A 99 -17.95 1.66 16.02
N GLY A 100 -17.37 1.86 17.21
CA GLY A 100 -16.62 0.81 17.92
C GLY A 100 -17.44 -0.41 18.35
N ASP A 101 -18.78 -0.32 18.36
CA ASP A 101 -19.69 -1.43 18.59
C ASP A 101 -19.88 -2.33 17.35
N THR A 102 -19.53 -1.81 16.17
CA THR A 102 -19.64 -2.51 14.89
C THR A 102 -18.31 -3.11 14.46
N VAL A 103 -17.19 -2.44 14.76
CA VAL A 103 -15.84 -2.88 14.43
C VAL A 103 -14.90 -2.62 15.61
N THR A 104 -14.24 -3.67 16.09
CA THR A 104 -13.16 -3.56 17.09
C THR A 104 -11.82 -3.86 16.43
N VAL A 105 -10.89 -2.91 16.50
CA VAL A 105 -9.52 -3.08 16.02
C VAL A 105 -8.58 -3.18 17.22
N VAL A 106 -7.81 -4.26 17.28
CA VAL A 106 -6.77 -4.43 18.30
C VAL A 106 -5.50 -3.77 17.77
N ALA A 107 -4.96 -2.83 18.54
CA ALA A 107 -3.69 -2.20 18.19
C ALA A 107 -2.60 -3.26 18.06
N PRO A 108 -1.72 -3.18 17.04
CA PRO A 108 -0.55 -4.03 16.97
C PRO A 108 0.28 -3.86 18.25
N PRO A 109 1.00 -4.90 18.69
CA PRO A 109 1.95 -4.76 19.78
C PRO A 109 2.85 -3.56 19.49
N ALA A 110 3.06 -2.69 20.49
CA ALA A 110 4.12 -1.71 20.38
C ALA A 110 5.43 -2.51 20.32
N ASP A 111 5.99 -2.66 19.13
CA ASP A 111 7.31 -3.26 18.95
C ASP A 111 8.29 -2.49 19.85
N LYS A 112 9.03 -3.23 20.68
CA LYS A 112 10.05 -2.67 21.58
C LYS A 112 11.31 -2.31 20.82
#